data_AF-A0A7S4RN14-F1
#
_entry.id   AF-A0A7S4RN14-F1
#
_cell.length_a   1.000
_cell.length_b   1.000
_cell.length_c   1.000
_cell.angle_alpha   90.00
_cell.angle_beta   90.00
_cell.angle_gamma   90.00
#
_symmetry.space_group_name_H-M   'P 1'
#
loop_
_entity.id
_entity.type
_entity.pdbx_description
1 polymer ?
#
loop_
_entity_poly.entity_id
_entity_poly.type
_entity_poly.pdbx_seq_one_letter_code
_entity_poly.pdbx_strand_id
1 'polypeptide(L)'
;MPWPVDIAWVSIAVALTTAAASDVIEMDFFRAMEGSKVGVFTLENDNLASLVGVLKYVHTEVIAEHSISPDDRPKRKYSIDAIMKSRFHVKNPPSLLSPTSGMSHNVDFGGYVTYDEGVATNNVQLQHIQTYGGYVGVQEQRDVRFAYEDPYYWYSVSGFCPNLPWAQKGSPGAPSPSCLRGDAGSFVMGGLCRGSSTPTGDANCTYAYGNTSVVTLDELVGITSEDCGGRRCLDWADFRWNCTNASYRRSFDPRTGAGVAFPFCVEYDLSPACEASCEAPACAALPQAHRELGLPFWHGRCSARRNAERAERLAAALGLPTGEARGTHAPVPAPAALAVGAERCAYPGGMCNPSPMSGGMYCSRAWAGVCQPCWVPGTELAYPAADQPLCPYDVLGAVDYRGPGAPGPPGCASSRPRDGCCLYLSPSTCVPAQTTPLALLPLDDDGYAIAASRRSTTVMAAFLTRVAVEKLGLHVADAAALEEIASWEWGAGPRKGRALQAAESAMAPLLAPPTSTMTTSSTVTTAATTTSTAKPSLADATTTMRVEESPTMIPSRCMARSGLATFACALTAGLVTAVAR
;
A
#
# COMPACT_ATOMS: atom_id res chain seq x y z
N MET A 1 -4.53 -75.98 28.78
CA MET A 1 -4.40 -74.54 29.04
C MET A 1 -3.76 -73.89 27.82
N PRO A 2 -4.51 -73.22 26.93
CA PRO A 2 -3.92 -72.40 25.89
C PRO A 2 -3.90 -70.93 26.31
N TRP A 3 -2.80 -70.26 25.97
CA TRP A 3 -2.54 -68.84 26.23
C TRP A 3 -3.28 -67.95 25.22
N PRO A 4 -3.71 -66.73 25.58
CA PRO A 4 -4.26 -65.79 24.62
C PRO A 4 -3.12 -65.13 23.83
N VAL A 5 -3.33 -64.99 22.53
CA VAL A 5 -2.46 -64.27 21.60
C VAL A 5 -3.02 -62.85 21.46
N ASP A 6 -2.29 -61.86 21.97
CA ASP A 6 -2.62 -60.45 21.75
C ASP A 6 -2.26 -60.05 20.32
N ILE A 7 -3.28 -59.80 19.50
CA ILE A 7 -3.15 -59.25 18.15
C ILE A 7 -3.18 -57.72 18.28
N ALA A 8 -2.00 -57.10 18.27
CA ALA A 8 -1.86 -55.65 18.18
C ALA A 8 -2.22 -55.19 16.76
N TRP A 9 -3.38 -54.54 16.61
CA TRP A 9 -3.75 -53.84 15.38
C TRP A 9 -2.93 -52.54 15.26
N VAL A 10 -1.85 -52.60 14.48
CA VAL A 10 -1.15 -51.40 14.02
C VAL A 10 -1.95 -50.82 12.86
N SER A 11 -2.86 -49.90 13.17
CA SER A 11 -3.53 -49.07 12.16
C SER A 11 -2.52 -48.06 11.62
N ILE A 12 -1.86 -48.39 10.51
CA ILE A 12 -1.10 -47.42 9.72
C ILE A 12 -2.13 -46.54 8.99
N ALA A 13 -2.54 -45.45 9.64
CA ALA A 13 -3.25 -44.37 8.96
C ALA A 13 -2.23 -43.67 8.04
N VAL A 14 -2.15 -44.10 6.79
CA VAL A 14 -1.50 -43.31 5.74
C VAL A 14 -2.40 -42.10 5.51
N ALA A 15 -2.18 -41.03 6.27
CA ALA A 15 -2.71 -39.73 5.96
C ALA A 15 -2.04 -39.30 4.65
N LEU A 16 -2.70 -39.56 3.52
CA LEU A 16 -2.43 -38.88 2.26
C LEU A 16 -2.80 -37.42 2.48
N THR A 17 -1.87 -36.66 3.07
CA THR A 17 -1.85 -35.21 2.99
C THR A 17 -1.61 -34.86 1.53
N THR A 18 -2.70 -34.83 0.76
CA THR A 18 -2.70 -34.09 -0.49
C THR A 18 -2.40 -32.65 -0.10
N ALA A 19 -1.19 -32.20 -0.37
CA ALA A 19 -0.84 -30.80 -0.23
C ALA A 19 -1.87 -30.05 -1.08
N ALA A 20 -2.78 -29.33 -0.43
CA ALA A 20 -3.76 -28.53 -1.12
C ALA A 20 -2.98 -27.63 -2.09
N ALA A 21 -3.23 -27.79 -3.38
CA ALA A 21 -2.56 -26.95 -4.37
C ALA A 21 -2.89 -25.50 -4.04
N SER A 22 -1.86 -24.65 -3.90
CA SER A 22 -2.08 -23.22 -3.77
C SER A 22 -2.83 -22.69 -5.00
N ASP A 23 -3.78 -21.80 -4.77
CA ASP A 23 -4.52 -21.15 -5.83
C ASP A 23 -3.66 -20.06 -6.50
N VAL A 24 -4.13 -19.53 -7.64
CA VAL A 24 -3.42 -18.52 -8.43
C VAL A 24 -3.86 -17.13 -7.98
N ILE A 25 -2.99 -16.44 -7.25
CA ILE A 25 -3.30 -15.15 -6.64
C ILE A 25 -3.11 -14.04 -7.67
N GLU A 26 -4.11 -13.16 -7.80
CA GLU A 26 -4.00 -11.96 -8.63
C GLU A 26 -3.61 -10.72 -7.81
N MET A 27 -2.59 -9.97 -8.23
CA MET A 27 -2.08 -8.81 -7.49
C MET A 27 -1.55 -7.71 -8.41
N ASP A 28 -1.47 -6.47 -7.93
CA ASP A 28 -0.96 -5.34 -8.71
C ASP A 28 0.41 -5.06 -8.15
N PHE A 29 1.41 -5.19 -9.00
CA PHE A 29 2.77 -4.83 -8.66
C PHE A 29 3.11 -3.53 -9.37
N PHE A 30 3.87 -2.71 -8.68
CA PHE A 30 4.23 -1.37 -9.10
C PHE A 30 5.75 -1.25 -9.19
N ARG A 31 6.23 -0.46 -10.15
CA ARG A 31 7.65 -0.18 -10.31
C ARG A 31 7.87 1.26 -10.72
N ALA A 32 8.80 1.93 -10.05
CA ALA A 32 9.32 3.20 -10.49
C ALA A 32 10.47 2.96 -11.48
N MET A 33 10.40 3.52 -12.69
CA MET A 33 11.39 3.29 -13.74
C MET A 33 11.41 4.44 -14.75
N GLU A 34 12.35 4.38 -15.70
CA GLU A 34 12.34 5.26 -16.87
C GLU A 34 11.16 4.87 -17.79
N GLY A 35 10.28 5.83 -18.07
CA GLY A 35 9.05 5.68 -18.83
C GLY A 35 9.32 5.19 -20.25
N SER A 36 10.42 5.64 -20.85
CA SER A 36 10.87 5.15 -22.16
C SER A 36 11.26 3.66 -22.18
N LYS A 37 11.41 3.02 -21.01
CA LYS A 37 11.72 1.61 -20.86
C LYS A 37 10.52 0.75 -20.49
N VAL A 38 9.35 1.34 -20.25
CA VAL A 38 8.15 0.56 -19.93
C VAL A 38 7.76 -0.30 -21.13
N GLY A 39 7.56 -1.59 -20.90
CA GLY A 39 7.22 -2.57 -21.95
C GLY A 39 8.37 -2.91 -22.90
N VAL A 40 9.56 -2.31 -22.74
CA VAL A 40 10.75 -2.62 -23.55
C VAL A 40 11.42 -3.89 -23.06
N PHE A 41 11.46 -4.10 -21.75
CA PHE A 41 12.07 -5.26 -21.11
C PHE A 41 11.01 -6.11 -20.43
N THR A 42 11.21 -7.42 -20.48
CA THR A 42 10.46 -8.40 -19.70
C THR A 42 10.69 -8.13 -18.22
N LEU A 43 9.60 -8.10 -17.43
CA LEU A 43 9.67 -8.05 -15.96
C LEU A 43 10.11 -9.40 -15.42
N GLU A 44 11.41 -9.57 -15.25
CA GLU A 44 12.04 -10.77 -14.70
C GLU A 44 13.32 -10.34 -13.96
N ASN A 45 13.73 -11.03 -12.90
CA ASN A 45 14.85 -10.59 -12.05
C ASN A 45 14.73 -9.12 -11.62
N ASP A 46 13.55 -8.76 -11.13
CA ASP A 46 13.18 -7.37 -10.87
C ASP A 46 12.65 -7.19 -9.44
N ASN A 47 12.94 -6.03 -8.89
CA ASN A 47 12.33 -5.51 -7.68
C ASN A 47 11.07 -4.73 -8.04
N LEU A 48 9.98 -5.08 -7.41
CA LEU A 48 8.67 -4.46 -7.54
C LEU A 48 8.18 -4.06 -6.14
N ALA A 49 7.07 -3.37 -6.06
CA ALA A 49 6.51 -2.94 -4.78
C ALA A 49 4.98 -2.92 -4.81
N SER A 50 4.38 -2.80 -3.64
CA SER A 50 2.98 -2.36 -3.55
C SER A 50 2.87 -0.88 -3.93
N LEU A 51 1.65 -0.39 -4.12
CA LEU A 51 1.38 1.01 -4.45
C LEU A 51 2.05 1.99 -3.46
N VAL A 52 1.97 1.69 -2.18
CA VAL A 52 2.59 2.50 -1.12
C VAL A 52 4.11 2.30 -1.11
N GLY A 53 4.58 1.07 -1.33
CA GLY A 53 6.00 0.77 -1.39
C GLY A 53 6.73 1.50 -2.51
N VAL A 54 6.10 1.65 -3.69
CA VAL A 54 6.68 2.42 -4.80
C VAL A 54 6.69 3.91 -4.50
N LEU A 55 5.64 4.46 -3.87
CA LEU A 55 5.62 5.86 -3.44
C LEU A 55 6.68 6.15 -2.40
N LYS A 56 6.84 5.26 -1.40
CA LYS A 56 7.91 5.35 -0.41
C LYS A 56 9.26 5.40 -1.11
N TYR A 57 9.53 4.47 -2.02
CA TYR A 57 10.80 4.41 -2.73
C TYR A 57 11.10 5.68 -3.52
N VAL A 58 10.13 6.19 -4.28
CA VAL A 58 10.30 7.45 -5.02
C VAL A 58 10.61 8.59 -4.04
N HIS A 59 9.79 8.74 -2.98
CA HIS A 59 9.86 9.85 -2.05
C HIS A 59 11.14 9.85 -1.20
N THR A 60 11.65 8.69 -0.79
CA THR A 60 12.83 8.59 0.09
C THR A 60 14.14 8.39 -0.66
N GLU A 61 14.13 7.80 -1.86
CA GLU A 61 15.37 7.40 -2.54
C GLU A 61 15.64 8.14 -3.86
N VAL A 62 14.60 8.65 -4.54
CA VAL A 62 14.70 9.12 -5.94
C VAL A 62 14.72 10.63 -6.08
N ILE A 63 14.00 11.35 -5.22
CA ILE A 63 13.73 12.79 -5.40
C ILE A 63 14.22 13.69 -4.26
N ALA A 64 14.82 13.15 -3.19
CA ALA A 64 15.30 13.95 -2.06
C ALA A 64 16.58 14.73 -2.43
N GLU A 65 16.42 16.00 -2.80
CA GLU A 65 17.46 16.79 -3.47
C GLU A 65 18.82 16.83 -2.73
N HIS A 66 18.85 17.09 -1.43
CA HIS A 66 20.11 17.17 -0.67
C HIS A 66 20.95 15.88 -0.68
N SER A 67 20.35 14.74 -0.99
CA SER A 67 20.98 13.42 -1.00
C SER A 67 21.45 12.96 -2.39
N ILE A 68 21.18 13.75 -3.43
CA ILE A 68 21.39 13.36 -4.83
C ILE A 68 22.42 14.29 -5.47
N SER A 69 23.50 13.69 -5.99
CA SER A 69 24.59 14.39 -6.66
C SER A 69 24.73 13.90 -8.12
N PRO A 70 25.22 14.74 -9.06
CA PRO A 70 25.51 16.18 -8.91
C PRO A 70 24.25 17.05 -9.00
N ASP A 71 24.37 18.29 -8.53
CA ASP A 71 23.27 19.27 -8.52
C ASP A 71 22.81 19.63 -9.95
N ASP A 72 23.66 19.61 -10.96
CA ASP A 72 23.28 19.99 -12.34
C ASP A 72 22.71 18.82 -13.17
N ARG A 73 22.21 17.78 -12.50
CA ARG A 73 21.70 16.56 -13.14
C ARG A 73 20.54 16.85 -14.12
N PRO A 74 20.56 16.26 -15.34
CA PRO A 74 19.50 16.45 -16.33
C PRO A 74 18.29 15.52 -16.11
N LYS A 75 18.38 14.58 -15.17
CA LYS A 75 17.34 13.59 -14.88
C LYS A 75 17.22 13.31 -13.39
N ARG A 76 16.09 12.73 -12.98
CA ARG A 76 15.90 12.06 -11.68
C ARG A 76 16.93 10.95 -11.47
N LYS A 77 17.20 10.60 -10.19
CA LYS A 77 18.08 9.47 -9.85
C LYS A 77 17.60 8.22 -10.59
N TYR A 78 18.54 7.48 -11.16
CA TYR A 78 18.28 6.30 -12.01
C TYR A 78 17.39 6.54 -13.24
N SER A 79 17.23 7.80 -13.67
CA SER A 79 16.30 8.19 -14.76
C SER A 79 14.85 7.79 -14.51
N ILE A 80 14.44 7.60 -13.26
CA ILE A 80 13.06 7.26 -12.90
C ILE A 80 12.17 8.47 -13.15
N ASP A 81 11.21 8.37 -14.06
CA ASP A 81 10.25 9.43 -14.40
C ASP A 81 8.82 8.92 -14.57
N ALA A 82 8.59 7.62 -14.35
CA ALA A 82 7.28 7.00 -14.41
C ALA A 82 7.08 5.94 -13.32
N ILE A 83 5.82 5.74 -12.95
CA ILE A 83 5.38 4.59 -12.16
C ILE A 83 4.52 3.71 -13.07
N MET A 84 4.94 2.47 -13.24
CA MET A 84 4.15 1.45 -13.92
C MET A 84 3.40 0.58 -12.92
N LYS A 85 2.24 0.07 -13.33
CA LYS A 85 1.45 -0.96 -12.67
C LYS A 85 1.23 -2.11 -13.64
N SER A 86 1.44 -3.34 -13.19
CA SER A 86 1.05 -4.53 -13.94
C SER A 86 0.29 -5.48 -13.02
N ARG A 87 -0.76 -6.13 -13.55
CA ARG A 87 -1.46 -7.21 -12.84
C ARG A 87 -0.68 -8.50 -13.00
N PHE A 88 -0.23 -9.07 -11.89
CA PHE A 88 0.44 -10.36 -11.79
C PHE A 88 -0.54 -11.44 -11.37
N HIS A 89 -0.38 -12.62 -11.93
CA HIS A 89 -0.93 -13.88 -11.44
C HIS A 89 0.24 -14.66 -10.83
N VAL A 90 0.11 -15.07 -9.57
CA VAL A 90 1.20 -15.67 -8.80
C VAL A 90 0.77 -17.01 -8.25
N LYS A 91 1.61 -18.03 -8.44
CA LYS A 91 1.51 -19.33 -7.79
C LYS A 91 2.91 -19.86 -7.56
N ASN A 92 3.38 -19.81 -6.32
CA ASN A 92 4.72 -20.30 -5.99
C ASN A 92 4.78 -21.83 -5.81
N PRO A 93 5.98 -22.44 -5.86
CA PRO A 93 6.12 -23.88 -5.80
C PRO A 93 5.62 -24.45 -4.48
N PRO A 94 4.81 -25.52 -4.50
CA PRO A 94 4.35 -26.16 -3.26
C PRO A 94 5.49 -26.64 -2.36
N SER A 95 6.64 -27.04 -2.95
CA SER A 95 7.84 -27.42 -2.21
C SER A 95 8.46 -26.25 -1.44
N LEU A 96 8.35 -25.04 -1.97
CA LEU A 96 8.80 -23.81 -1.31
C LEU A 96 7.80 -23.37 -0.23
N LEU A 97 6.50 -23.49 -0.48
CA LEU A 97 5.45 -23.10 0.46
C LEU A 97 5.17 -24.15 1.55
N SER A 98 5.74 -25.35 1.43
CA SER A 98 5.59 -26.41 2.43
C SER A 98 6.01 -25.92 3.83
N PRO A 99 5.26 -26.20 4.90
CA PRO A 99 5.66 -25.87 6.27
C PRO A 99 7.06 -26.41 6.64
N THR A 100 7.50 -27.50 6.00
CA THR A 100 8.81 -28.10 6.24
C THR A 100 9.97 -27.39 5.54
N SER A 101 9.71 -26.48 4.59
CA SER A 101 10.77 -25.75 3.89
C SER A 101 11.41 -24.68 4.78
N GLY A 102 10.64 -24.10 5.71
CA GLY A 102 11.04 -22.89 6.43
C GLY A 102 11.16 -21.64 5.55
N MET A 103 10.76 -21.73 4.28
CA MET A 103 10.95 -20.69 3.25
C MET A 103 9.67 -19.97 2.86
N SER A 104 8.51 -20.40 3.38
CA SER A 104 7.25 -19.69 3.19
C SER A 104 7.25 -18.38 3.98
N HIS A 105 6.98 -17.28 3.29
CA HIS A 105 6.73 -15.96 3.84
C HIS A 105 5.29 -15.56 3.49
N ASN A 106 4.55 -15.05 4.48
CA ASN A 106 3.18 -14.58 4.27
C ASN A 106 2.28 -15.58 3.51
N VAL A 107 2.40 -16.87 3.89
CA VAL A 107 1.67 -18.03 3.36
C VAL A 107 2.00 -18.38 1.90
N ASP A 108 1.93 -17.42 0.98
CA ASP A 108 1.96 -17.67 -0.47
C ASP A 108 3.28 -17.34 -1.15
N PHE A 109 4.22 -16.73 -0.43
CA PHE A 109 5.44 -16.17 -1.00
C PHE A 109 6.70 -16.86 -0.51
N GLY A 110 7.78 -16.71 -1.26
CA GLY A 110 9.13 -16.94 -0.75
C GLY A 110 9.71 -15.70 -0.07
N GLY A 111 10.91 -15.84 0.49
CA GLY A 111 11.67 -14.69 0.98
C GLY A 111 12.08 -13.76 -0.17
N TYR A 112 11.96 -12.46 0.02
CA TYR A 112 12.36 -11.45 -0.97
C TYR A 112 13.82 -11.60 -1.44
N VAL A 113 14.02 -11.41 -2.75
CA VAL A 113 15.31 -11.44 -3.42
C VAL A 113 15.58 -10.09 -4.05
N THR A 114 16.64 -9.42 -3.62
CA THR A 114 17.07 -8.16 -4.25
C THR A 114 17.75 -8.45 -5.57
N TYR A 115 17.29 -7.78 -6.62
CA TYR A 115 17.92 -7.80 -7.94
C TYR A 115 18.50 -6.45 -8.32
N ASP A 116 19.77 -6.40 -8.67
CA ASP A 116 20.44 -5.21 -9.21
C ASP A 116 21.02 -5.55 -10.58
N GLU A 117 20.71 -4.75 -11.60
CA GLU A 117 21.12 -5.02 -13.00
C GLU A 117 20.77 -6.44 -13.51
N GLY A 118 19.68 -7.00 -12.96
CA GLY A 118 19.19 -8.34 -13.29
C GLY A 118 19.89 -9.48 -12.56
N VAL A 119 20.84 -9.22 -11.67
CA VAL A 119 21.49 -10.24 -10.84
C VAL A 119 20.95 -10.20 -9.41
N ALA A 120 20.67 -11.38 -8.85
CA ALA A 120 20.34 -11.52 -7.43
C ALA A 120 21.57 -11.18 -6.59
N THR A 121 21.46 -10.18 -5.71
CA THR A 121 22.59 -9.69 -4.92
C THR A 121 22.75 -10.38 -3.57
N ASN A 122 21.84 -11.31 -3.24
CA ASN A 122 21.90 -12.11 -2.02
C ASN A 122 22.21 -13.59 -2.33
N ASN A 123 23.42 -14.03 -2.00
CA ASN A 123 23.89 -15.40 -2.23
C ASN A 123 23.06 -16.48 -1.51
N VAL A 124 22.45 -16.17 -0.35
CA VAL A 124 21.59 -17.13 0.36
C VAL A 124 20.33 -17.40 -0.46
N GLN A 125 19.74 -16.35 -1.04
CA GLN A 125 18.54 -16.50 -1.89
C GLN A 125 18.85 -17.20 -3.21
N LEU A 126 20.08 -17.10 -3.74
CA LEU A 126 20.49 -17.89 -4.90
C LEU A 126 20.43 -19.40 -4.63
N GLN A 127 20.76 -19.84 -3.41
CA GLN A 127 20.62 -21.25 -3.03
C GLN A 127 19.15 -21.68 -3.02
N HIS A 128 18.24 -20.84 -2.51
CA HIS A 128 16.81 -21.12 -2.55
C HIS A 128 16.29 -21.19 -3.99
N ILE A 129 16.73 -20.29 -4.87
CA ILE A 129 16.36 -20.32 -6.29
C ILE A 129 16.90 -21.59 -6.97
N GLN A 130 18.09 -22.05 -6.59
CA GLN A 130 18.64 -23.31 -7.07
C GLN A 130 17.81 -24.53 -6.62
N THR A 131 17.38 -24.56 -5.35
CA THR A 131 16.57 -25.66 -4.80
C THR A 131 15.13 -25.67 -5.31
N TYR A 132 14.47 -24.51 -5.32
CA TYR A 132 13.02 -24.42 -5.56
C TYR A 132 12.65 -23.90 -6.95
N GLY A 133 13.62 -23.42 -7.73
CA GLY A 133 13.38 -22.72 -8.98
C GLY A 133 13.06 -21.25 -8.79
N GLY A 134 12.54 -20.60 -9.83
CA GLY A 134 12.15 -19.21 -9.77
C GLY A 134 10.83 -19.03 -9.05
N TYR A 135 10.78 -18.12 -8.08
CA TYR A 135 9.57 -17.81 -7.31
C TYR A 135 9.38 -16.29 -7.18
N VAL A 136 8.19 -15.90 -6.70
CA VAL A 136 7.85 -14.54 -6.27
C VAL A 136 8.09 -14.43 -4.77
N GLY A 137 8.97 -13.50 -4.39
CA GLY A 137 9.32 -13.22 -3.00
C GLY A 137 8.62 -11.97 -2.47
N VAL A 138 8.46 -11.88 -1.15
CA VAL A 138 7.86 -10.72 -0.48
C VAL A 138 8.68 -10.27 0.73
N GLN A 139 8.67 -8.97 1.00
CA GLN A 139 9.22 -8.37 2.21
C GLN A 139 8.31 -7.24 2.68
N GLU A 140 7.77 -7.35 3.90
CA GLU A 140 7.12 -6.23 4.58
C GLU A 140 8.13 -5.11 4.78
N GLN A 141 7.73 -3.90 4.43
CA GLN A 141 8.51 -2.69 4.58
C GLN A 141 7.99 -1.90 5.78
N ARG A 142 8.91 -1.52 6.67
CA ARG A 142 8.68 -0.49 7.69
C ARG A 142 9.81 0.52 7.57
N ASP A 143 9.47 1.74 7.20
CA ASP A 143 10.44 2.82 7.00
C ASP A 143 10.07 4.00 7.88
N VAL A 144 10.85 4.24 8.93
CA VAL A 144 10.64 5.35 9.87
C VAL A 144 10.76 6.73 9.21
N ARG A 145 11.27 6.79 7.97
CA ARG A 145 11.35 8.03 7.17
C ARG A 145 10.06 8.32 6.41
N PHE A 146 9.15 7.35 6.30
CA PHE A 146 7.89 7.44 5.56
C PHE A 146 6.74 6.88 6.40
N ALA A 147 6.03 7.77 7.09
CA ALA A 147 4.95 7.38 8.00
C ALA A 147 3.77 6.76 7.23
N TYR A 148 3.36 5.54 7.53
CA TYR A 148 2.17 4.93 6.96
C TYR A 148 1.57 3.97 7.98
N GLU A 149 0.24 3.96 8.13
CA GLU A 149 -0.42 3.19 9.20
C GLU A 149 -0.49 1.69 8.87
N ASP A 150 -0.67 1.34 7.60
CA ASP A 150 -0.81 -0.03 7.15
C ASP A 150 0.52 -0.67 6.68
N PRO A 151 0.63 -2.00 6.69
CA PRO A 151 1.72 -2.70 6.02
C PRO A 151 1.78 -2.37 4.52
N TYR A 152 3.00 -2.27 4.01
CA TYR A 152 3.29 -2.19 2.59
C TYR A 152 4.53 -3.03 2.26
N TYR A 153 4.75 -3.35 0.99
CA TYR A 153 5.64 -4.45 0.63
C TYR A 153 6.55 -4.12 -0.53
N TRP A 154 7.69 -4.81 -0.55
CA TRP A 154 8.47 -5.08 -1.74
C TRP A 154 8.22 -6.51 -2.21
N TYR A 155 8.24 -6.68 -3.53
CA TYR A 155 8.12 -7.97 -4.19
C TYR A 155 9.33 -8.19 -5.08
N SER A 156 9.73 -9.44 -5.23
CA SER A 156 10.80 -9.82 -6.15
C SER A 156 10.32 -10.90 -7.09
N VAL A 157 10.56 -10.74 -8.38
CA VAL A 157 10.20 -11.76 -9.38
C VAL A 157 11.45 -12.36 -9.98
N SER A 158 11.63 -13.68 -9.80
CA SER A 158 12.81 -14.37 -10.32
C SER A 158 12.70 -14.60 -11.82
N GLY A 159 13.76 -14.36 -12.57
CA GLY A 159 13.79 -14.48 -14.02
C GLY A 159 14.84 -15.46 -14.52
N PHE A 160 15.04 -15.48 -15.83
CA PHE A 160 16.06 -16.31 -16.45
C PHE A 160 17.46 -15.95 -15.92
N CYS A 161 18.26 -16.98 -15.59
CA CYS A 161 19.66 -16.84 -15.20
C CYS A 161 19.89 -15.76 -14.11
N PRO A 162 19.29 -15.94 -12.92
CA PRO A 162 19.22 -14.89 -11.88
C PRO A 162 20.57 -14.56 -11.25
N ASN A 163 21.60 -15.37 -11.47
CA ASN A 163 22.94 -15.18 -10.91
C ASN A 163 23.88 -14.34 -11.78
N LEU A 164 23.45 -13.88 -12.95
CA LEU A 164 24.26 -13.09 -13.87
C LEU A 164 23.58 -11.75 -14.20
N PRO A 165 24.34 -10.69 -14.50
CA PRO A 165 23.76 -9.43 -14.97
C PRO A 165 23.21 -9.57 -16.39
N TRP A 166 22.31 -8.67 -16.79
CA TRP A 166 21.57 -8.75 -18.07
C TRP A 166 22.41 -9.11 -19.31
N ALA A 167 23.56 -8.46 -19.48
CA ALA A 167 24.42 -8.65 -20.64
C ALA A 167 25.10 -10.02 -20.72
N GLN A 168 25.10 -10.80 -19.63
CA GLN A 168 25.85 -12.06 -19.50
C GLN A 168 24.96 -13.31 -19.48
N LYS A 169 23.63 -13.16 -19.51
CA LYS A 169 22.69 -14.29 -19.37
C LYS A 169 22.62 -15.18 -20.62
N GLY A 170 22.93 -14.64 -21.79
CA GLY A 170 22.61 -15.28 -23.06
C GLY A 170 21.10 -15.17 -23.35
N SER A 171 20.52 -16.19 -23.97
CA SER A 171 19.07 -16.26 -24.19
C SER A 171 18.49 -17.55 -23.62
N PRO A 172 17.17 -17.64 -23.37
CA PRO A 172 16.55 -18.89 -22.93
C PRO A 172 16.87 -20.11 -23.82
N GLY A 173 17.05 -19.91 -25.14
CA GLY A 173 17.41 -20.96 -26.08
C GLY A 173 18.92 -21.24 -26.19
N ALA A 174 19.76 -20.32 -25.72
CA ALA A 174 21.20 -20.48 -25.64
C ALA A 174 21.73 -19.84 -24.35
N PRO A 175 21.50 -20.48 -23.18
CA PRO A 175 21.92 -19.91 -21.90
C PRO A 175 23.43 -19.81 -21.78
N SER A 176 23.89 -18.79 -21.05
CA SER A 176 25.29 -18.73 -20.66
C SER A 176 25.69 -19.99 -19.88
N PRO A 177 26.87 -20.59 -20.14
CA PRO A 177 27.35 -21.75 -19.37
C PRO A 177 27.45 -21.48 -17.87
N SER A 178 27.62 -20.21 -17.47
CA SER A 178 27.70 -19.75 -16.08
C SER A 178 26.33 -19.51 -15.45
N CYS A 179 25.23 -19.73 -16.16
CA CYS A 179 23.90 -19.62 -15.57
C CYS A 179 23.69 -20.65 -14.46
N LEU A 180 22.97 -20.21 -13.43
CA LEU A 180 22.58 -21.04 -12.30
C LEU A 180 21.87 -22.30 -12.79
N ARG A 181 22.25 -23.44 -12.23
CA ARG A 181 21.60 -24.72 -12.48
C ARG A 181 20.85 -25.15 -11.23
N GLY A 182 19.62 -25.63 -11.42
CA GLY A 182 18.86 -26.25 -10.34
C GLY A 182 19.42 -27.62 -9.98
N ASP A 183 18.83 -28.26 -8.97
CA ASP A 183 19.28 -29.56 -8.47
C ASP A 183 19.20 -30.69 -9.52
N ALA A 184 18.31 -30.56 -10.50
CA ALA A 184 18.21 -31.47 -11.65
C ALA A 184 19.30 -31.26 -12.72
N GLY A 185 20.24 -30.32 -12.51
CA GLY A 185 21.31 -29.97 -13.43
C GLY A 185 20.90 -29.09 -14.62
N SER A 186 19.61 -28.84 -14.81
CA SER A 186 19.08 -27.91 -15.81
C SER A 186 19.29 -26.45 -15.40
N PHE A 187 19.41 -25.56 -16.37
CA PHE A 187 19.49 -24.12 -16.09
C PHE A 187 18.18 -23.61 -15.46
N VAL A 188 18.31 -22.71 -14.50
CA VAL A 188 17.15 -22.04 -13.88
C VAL A 188 16.56 -21.04 -14.87
N MET A 189 15.31 -21.30 -15.28
CA MET A 189 14.62 -20.50 -16.30
C MET A 189 13.87 -19.30 -15.72
N GLY A 190 13.82 -19.17 -14.38
CA GLY A 190 13.06 -18.16 -13.66
C GLY A 190 11.60 -18.55 -13.47
N GLY A 191 10.84 -17.67 -12.82
CA GLY A 191 9.42 -17.91 -12.52
C GLY A 191 8.45 -17.50 -13.63
N LEU A 192 8.91 -16.80 -14.66
CA LEU A 192 8.02 -16.30 -15.71
C LEU A 192 7.45 -17.41 -16.59
N CYS A 193 6.13 -17.52 -16.62
CA CYS A 193 5.39 -18.44 -17.48
C CYS A 193 5.41 -18.02 -18.96
N ARG A 194 6.38 -18.55 -19.71
CA ARG A 194 6.50 -18.29 -21.15
C ARG A 194 5.42 -19.06 -21.91
N GLY A 195 4.41 -18.36 -22.42
CA GLY A 195 3.33 -18.93 -23.23
C GLY A 195 2.07 -19.32 -22.45
N SER A 196 1.96 -18.98 -21.17
CA SER A 196 0.75 -19.14 -20.36
C SER A 196 0.49 -17.88 -19.56
N SER A 197 -0.77 -17.45 -19.49
CA SER A 197 -1.23 -16.40 -18.58
C SER A 197 -1.52 -16.90 -17.17
N THR A 198 -1.48 -18.22 -16.96
CA THR A 198 -1.83 -18.86 -15.69
C THR A 198 -0.62 -19.62 -15.17
N PRO A 199 -0.07 -19.25 -14.01
CA PRO A 199 1.05 -19.96 -13.42
C PRO A 199 0.65 -21.35 -12.92
N THR A 200 1.54 -22.31 -13.14
CA THR A 200 1.31 -23.71 -12.75
C THR A 200 1.74 -23.98 -11.31
N GLY A 201 2.66 -23.16 -10.78
CA GLY A 201 3.36 -23.45 -9.54
C GLY A 201 4.64 -24.26 -9.73
N ASP A 202 5.01 -24.59 -10.97
CA ASP A 202 6.28 -25.26 -11.22
C ASP A 202 7.45 -24.29 -11.05
N ALA A 203 8.63 -24.82 -10.74
CA ALA A 203 9.90 -24.11 -10.62
C ALA A 203 10.22 -23.12 -11.78
N ASN A 204 9.61 -23.32 -12.95
CA ASN A 204 9.83 -22.50 -14.15
C ASN A 204 8.58 -21.70 -14.59
N CYS A 205 7.49 -21.71 -13.81
CA CYS A 205 6.23 -21.04 -14.11
C CYS A 205 5.44 -20.73 -12.82
N THR A 206 5.92 -19.72 -12.10
CA THR A 206 5.35 -19.24 -10.84
C THR A 206 4.64 -17.90 -10.96
N TYR A 207 4.85 -17.15 -12.03
CA TYR A 207 4.06 -15.96 -12.31
C TYR A 207 3.85 -15.71 -13.79
N ALA A 208 2.75 -15.03 -14.08
CA ALA A 208 2.49 -14.37 -15.34
C ALA A 208 2.04 -12.93 -15.03
N TYR A 209 2.12 -12.01 -15.99
CA TYR A 209 1.55 -10.68 -15.84
C TYR A 209 0.94 -10.19 -17.14
N GLY A 210 -0.07 -9.35 -17.00
CA GLY A 210 -0.85 -8.83 -18.11
C GLY A 210 -0.45 -7.40 -18.51
N ASN A 211 -1.46 -6.68 -19.01
CA ASN A 211 -1.32 -5.31 -19.47
C ASN A 211 -0.75 -4.41 -18.36
N THR A 212 0.06 -3.46 -18.80
CA THR A 212 0.69 -2.46 -17.93
C THR A 212 -0.02 -1.13 -18.10
N SER A 213 -0.31 -0.44 -17.00
CA SER A 213 -0.66 0.97 -16.99
C SER A 213 0.49 1.81 -16.46
N VAL A 214 0.60 3.05 -16.92
CA VAL A 214 1.72 3.93 -16.60
C VAL A 214 1.17 5.30 -16.26
N VAL A 215 1.76 5.94 -15.25
CA VAL A 215 1.61 7.36 -14.99
C VAL A 215 3.00 7.99 -14.99
N THR A 216 3.15 9.13 -15.65
CA THR A 216 4.38 9.91 -15.56
C THR A 216 4.44 10.60 -14.19
N LEU A 217 5.62 10.67 -13.59
CA LEU A 217 5.78 11.42 -12.34
C LEU A 217 5.45 12.89 -12.56
N ASP A 218 5.79 13.45 -13.72
CA ASP A 218 5.60 14.87 -14.01
C ASP A 218 4.12 15.28 -13.99
N GLU A 219 3.23 14.46 -14.55
CA GLU A 219 1.79 14.67 -14.47
C GLU A 219 1.26 14.40 -13.05
N LEU A 220 1.71 13.31 -12.42
CA LEU A 220 1.24 12.91 -11.09
C LEU A 220 1.49 13.99 -10.04
N VAL A 221 2.68 14.61 -10.06
CA VAL A 221 3.12 15.59 -9.06
C VAL A 221 2.78 17.02 -9.44
N GLY A 222 2.25 17.24 -10.65
CA GLY A 222 1.80 18.54 -11.14
C GLY A 222 2.89 19.42 -11.78
N ILE A 223 4.07 18.87 -12.11
CA ILE A 223 5.16 19.60 -12.78
C ILE A 223 4.67 20.24 -14.08
N THR A 224 3.89 19.52 -14.89
CA THR A 224 3.38 20.02 -16.17
C THR A 224 2.36 21.16 -16.03
N SER A 225 1.95 21.47 -14.80
CA SER A 225 1.06 22.60 -14.47
C SER A 225 1.81 23.83 -13.96
N GLU A 226 3.11 23.73 -13.69
CA GLU A 226 3.94 24.83 -13.19
C GLU A 226 4.34 25.81 -14.32
N ASP A 227 4.67 27.05 -13.95
CA ASP A 227 5.13 28.08 -14.89
C ASP A 227 6.65 28.00 -15.12
N CYS A 228 7.03 27.87 -16.39
CA CYS A 228 8.39 27.76 -16.90
C CYS A 228 8.71 28.91 -17.88
N GLY A 229 8.50 30.15 -17.43
CA GLY A 229 8.83 31.36 -18.18
C GLY A 229 7.68 31.87 -19.03
N GLY A 230 6.46 31.90 -18.48
CA GLY A 230 5.24 32.32 -19.17
C GLY A 230 4.55 31.19 -19.95
N ARG A 231 4.99 29.95 -19.76
CA ARG A 231 4.43 28.73 -20.38
C ARG A 231 4.42 27.60 -19.36
N ARG A 232 3.59 26.57 -19.60
CA ARG A 232 3.65 25.35 -18.80
C ARG A 232 4.98 24.62 -18.98
N CYS A 233 5.49 24.05 -17.90
CA CYS A 233 6.66 23.18 -17.96
C CYS A 233 6.34 21.91 -18.76
N LEU A 234 7.29 21.47 -19.58
CA LEU A 234 7.12 20.28 -20.44
C LEU A 234 7.34 18.98 -19.68
N ASP A 235 8.40 18.95 -18.87
CA ASP A 235 8.85 17.79 -18.10
C ASP A 235 9.65 18.25 -16.87
N TRP A 236 10.17 17.31 -16.10
CA TRP A 236 11.01 17.58 -14.94
C TRP A 236 12.26 18.41 -15.24
N ALA A 237 12.94 18.16 -16.36
CA ALA A 237 14.15 18.88 -16.70
C ALA A 237 13.82 20.34 -16.98
N ASP A 238 12.76 20.59 -17.77
CA ASP A 238 12.27 21.92 -18.04
C ASP A 238 11.83 22.67 -16.77
N PHE A 239 11.10 22.00 -15.87
CA PHE A 239 10.78 22.53 -14.54
C PHE A 239 12.04 22.94 -13.76
N ARG A 240 13.02 22.04 -13.67
CA ARG A 240 14.25 22.28 -12.91
C ARG A 240 14.97 23.54 -13.36
N TRP A 241 15.08 23.75 -14.67
CA TRP A 241 15.87 24.84 -15.23
C TRP A 241 15.07 26.14 -15.37
N ASN A 242 13.80 26.04 -15.76
CA ASN A 242 13.03 27.18 -16.25
C ASN A 242 11.89 27.61 -15.33
N CYS A 243 11.61 26.93 -14.22
CA CYS A 243 10.50 27.37 -13.36
C CYS A 243 10.71 28.80 -12.83
N THR A 244 9.63 29.56 -12.75
CA THR A 244 9.63 30.96 -12.29
C THR A 244 9.28 31.09 -10.81
N ASN A 245 8.75 30.04 -10.19
CA ASN A 245 8.37 30.07 -8.79
C ASN A 245 9.61 30.07 -7.87
N ALA A 246 9.89 31.22 -7.27
CA ALA A 246 11.03 31.41 -6.38
C ALA A 246 10.97 30.53 -5.12
N SER A 247 9.80 30.04 -4.70
CA SER A 247 9.72 29.15 -3.53
C SER A 247 10.37 27.79 -3.78
N TYR A 248 10.43 27.34 -5.05
CA TYR A 248 11.08 26.09 -5.44
C TYR A 248 12.58 26.24 -5.66
N ARG A 249 13.11 27.48 -5.72
CA ARG A 249 14.55 27.75 -5.91
C ARG A 249 15.30 27.77 -4.57
N ARG A 250 15.01 26.76 -3.75
CA ARG A 250 15.56 26.59 -2.40
C ARG A 250 15.84 25.12 -2.12
N SER A 251 16.92 24.85 -1.40
CA SER A 251 17.25 23.52 -0.87
C SER A 251 17.71 23.66 0.58
N PHE A 252 17.81 22.55 1.31
CA PHE A 252 18.42 22.53 2.62
C PHE A 252 19.93 22.37 2.51
N ASP A 253 20.69 23.19 3.23
CA ASP A 253 22.11 22.96 3.43
C ASP A 253 22.30 21.66 4.22
N PRO A 254 23.07 20.67 3.71
CA PRO A 254 23.15 19.34 4.31
C PRO A 254 23.83 19.33 5.68
N ARG A 255 24.55 20.40 6.08
CA ARG A 255 25.25 20.48 7.36
C ARG A 255 24.43 21.17 8.44
N THR A 256 23.74 22.23 8.07
CA THR A 256 23.02 23.12 9.00
C THR A 256 21.52 22.88 8.99
N GLY A 257 20.98 22.29 7.92
CA GLY A 257 19.55 22.16 7.68
C GLY A 257 18.84 23.50 7.43
N ALA A 258 19.58 24.59 7.19
CA ALA A 258 19.01 25.87 6.82
C ALA A 258 18.57 25.86 5.35
N GLY A 259 17.40 26.43 5.06
CA GLY A 259 16.94 26.59 3.68
C GLY A 259 17.72 27.69 2.96
N VAL A 260 18.57 27.32 2.01
CA VAL A 260 19.43 28.22 1.22
C VAL A 260 18.85 28.45 -0.17
N ALA A 261 19.27 29.53 -0.84
CA ALA A 261 18.93 29.75 -2.24
C ALA A 261 19.62 28.69 -3.11
N PHE A 262 18.90 28.17 -4.09
CA PHE A 262 19.39 27.13 -4.99
C PHE A 262 19.17 27.56 -6.44
N PRO A 263 20.14 27.36 -7.36
CA PRO A 263 20.02 27.85 -8.74
C PRO A 263 18.96 27.11 -9.56
N PHE A 264 18.42 26.00 -9.07
CA PHE A 264 17.43 25.16 -9.75
C PHE A 264 16.13 25.08 -8.98
N CYS A 265 15.06 24.73 -9.68
CA CYS A 265 13.79 24.40 -9.05
C CYS A 265 13.82 22.98 -8.50
N VAL A 266 13.46 22.85 -7.23
CA VAL A 266 13.51 21.62 -6.45
C VAL A 266 12.13 20.99 -6.44
N GLU A 267 12.05 19.72 -6.88
CA GLU A 267 10.82 18.93 -6.83
C GLU A 267 10.47 18.56 -5.38
N TYR A 268 11.45 18.12 -4.62
CA TYR A 268 11.31 17.80 -3.21
C TYR A 268 12.66 17.90 -2.50
N ASP A 269 12.65 18.45 -1.30
CA ASP A 269 13.77 18.38 -0.39
C ASP A 269 13.29 18.32 1.06
N LEU A 270 14.13 17.80 1.95
CA LEU A 270 13.79 17.58 3.34
C LEU A 270 14.94 17.99 4.24
N SER A 271 14.61 18.63 5.37
CA SER A 271 15.56 18.98 6.40
C SER A 271 16.36 17.74 6.86
N PRO A 272 17.71 17.82 6.94
CA PRO A 272 18.55 16.73 7.46
C PRO A 272 18.12 16.20 8.84
N ALA A 273 17.48 17.05 9.66
CA ALA A 273 16.93 16.65 10.96
C ALA A 273 15.84 15.57 10.88
N CYS A 274 15.18 15.44 9.71
CA CYS A 274 14.13 14.48 9.42
C CYS A 274 14.59 13.34 8.51
N GLU A 275 15.84 13.36 8.01
CA GLU A 275 16.32 12.44 6.97
C GLU A 275 16.29 10.99 7.43
N ALA A 276 16.82 10.73 8.62
CA ALA A 276 16.93 9.39 9.19
C ALA A 276 15.60 8.87 9.77
N SER A 277 14.73 9.75 10.28
CA SER A 277 13.45 9.36 10.88
C SER A 277 12.51 10.54 11.04
N CYS A 278 11.23 10.31 10.77
CA CYS A 278 10.15 11.24 11.07
C CYS A 278 9.84 11.36 12.57
N GLU A 279 10.28 10.40 13.36
CA GLU A 279 10.09 10.35 14.82
C GLU A 279 11.28 10.97 15.57
N ALA A 280 12.34 11.38 14.86
CA ALA A 280 13.48 12.03 15.48
C ALA A 280 13.03 13.29 16.23
N PRO A 281 13.43 13.51 17.49
CA PRO A 281 13.03 14.70 18.26
C PRO A 281 13.36 16.02 17.56
N ALA A 282 14.49 16.07 16.85
CA ALA A 282 14.89 17.22 16.05
C ALA A 282 13.88 17.50 14.91
N CYS A 283 13.42 16.46 14.22
CA CYS A 283 12.38 16.58 13.19
C CYS A 283 11.04 17.05 13.79
N ALA A 284 10.62 16.42 14.89
CA ALA A 284 9.36 16.73 15.56
C ALA A 284 9.31 18.17 16.07
N ALA A 285 10.44 18.73 16.49
CA ALA A 285 10.55 20.13 16.95
C ALA A 285 10.47 21.17 15.81
N LEU A 286 10.74 20.78 14.56
CA LEU A 286 10.64 21.71 13.44
C LEU A 286 9.18 22.00 13.08
N PRO A 287 8.82 23.27 12.80
CA PRO A 287 7.54 23.58 12.15
C PRO A 287 7.44 22.91 10.77
N GLN A 288 6.24 22.52 10.35
CA GLN A 288 6.03 21.81 9.07
C GLN A 288 6.66 22.54 7.87
N ALA A 289 6.55 23.87 7.81
CA ALA A 289 7.12 24.70 6.74
C ALA A 289 8.67 24.72 6.68
N HIS A 290 9.34 24.22 7.74
CA HIS A 290 10.80 24.08 7.80
C HIS A 290 11.26 22.63 7.66
N ARG A 291 10.34 21.67 7.52
CA ARG A 291 10.70 20.26 7.34
C ARG A 291 10.95 19.93 5.87
N GLU A 292 10.21 20.56 4.97
CA GLU A 292 10.11 20.16 3.57
C GLU A 292 10.06 21.38 2.65
N LEU A 293 10.64 21.22 1.46
CA LEU A 293 10.62 22.19 0.36
C LEU A 293 10.19 21.50 -0.94
N GLY A 294 9.81 22.29 -1.94
CA GLY A 294 9.45 21.83 -3.27
C GLY A 294 7.95 21.76 -3.51
N LEU A 295 7.52 20.77 -4.30
CA LEU A 295 6.14 20.65 -4.76
C LEU A 295 5.20 20.21 -3.62
N PRO A 296 4.01 20.84 -3.49
CA PRO A 296 3.04 20.50 -2.45
C PRO A 296 2.58 19.03 -2.47
N PHE A 297 2.66 18.36 -3.63
CA PHE A 297 2.36 16.93 -3.73
C PHE A 297 3.23 16.12 -2.76
N TRP A 298 4.52 16.44 -2.62
CA TRP A 298 5.45 15.69 -1.79
C TRP A 298 5.44 16.10 -0.32
N HIS A 299 4.86 17.25 0.05
CA HIS A 299 4.78 17.69 1.45
C HIS A 299 3.94 16.77 2.35
N GLY A 300 4.45 16.53 3.55
CA GLY A 300 3.86 15.69 4.60
C GLY A 300 4.43 14.27 4.61
N ARG A 301 5.73 14.06 4.35
CA ARG A 301 6.36 12.73 4.37
C ARG A 301 6.23 12.05 5.74
N CYS A 302 6.23 12.84 6.80
CA CYS A 302 6.03 12.40 8.18
C CYS A 302 4.56 12.36 8.62
N SER A 303 3.61 12.48 7.68
CA SER A 303 2.18 12.38 7.95
C SER A 303 1.61 11.16 7.24
N ALA A 304 1.19 10.16 8.01
CA ALA A 304 0.56 8.96 7.47
C ALA A 304 -0.68 9.27 6.62
N ARG A 305 -1.49 10.24 7.06
CA ARG A 305 -2.64 10.75 6.29
C ARG A 305 -2.21 11.28 4.92
N ARG A 306 -1.21 12.17 4.87
CA ARG A 306 -0.75 12.71 3.58
C ARG A 306 -0.18 11.62 2.68
N ASN A 307 0.51 10.62 3.25
CA ASN A 307 1.04 9.49 2.48
C ASN A 307 -0.09 8.62 1.91
N ALA A 308 -1.18 8.42 2.66
CA ALA A 308 -2.39 7.76 2.17
C ALA A 308 -3.09 8.56 1.07
N GLU A 309 -3.22 9.89 1.21
CA GLU A 309 -3.77 10.76 0.15
C GLU A 309 -2.96 10.67 -1.15
N ARG A 310 -1.62 10.59 -1.07
CA ARG A 310 -0.77 10.39 -2.25
C ARG A 310 -0.98 9.00 -2.87
N ALA A 311 -1.15 7.96 -2.04
CA ALA A 311 -1.48 6.63 -2.51
C ALA A 311 -2.81 6.62 -3.27
N GLU A 312 -3.86 7.24 -2.73
CA GLU A 312 -5.15 7.37 -3.40
C GLU A 312 -5.06 8.14 -4.73
N ARG A 313 -4.25 9.22 -4.79
CA ARG A 313 -4.00 9.96 -6.03
C ARG A 313 -3.26 9.13 -7.07
N LEU A 314 -2.24 8.38 -6.67
CA LEU A 314 -1.52 7.47 -7.57
C LEU A 314 -2.44 6.36 -8.09
N ALA A 315 -3.26 5.78 -7.21
CA ALA A 315 -4.24 4.77 -7.58
C ALA A 315 -5.22 5.30 -8.64
N ALA A 316 -5.75 6.51 -8.41
CA ALA A 316 -6.61 7.20 -9.36
C ALA A 316 -5.94 7.40 -10.73
N ALA A 317 -4.70 7.89 -10.73
CA ALA A 317 -3.96 8.16 -11.96
C ALA A 317 -3.64 6.88 -12.75
N LEU A 318 -3.51 5.74 -12.07
CA LEU A 318 -3.31 4.42 -12.67
C LEU A 318 -4.60 3.71 -13.06
N GLY A 319 -5.75 4.41 -13.00
CA GLY A 319 -7.06 3.89 -13.36
C GLY A 319 -7.58 2.82 -12.40
N LEU A 320 -7.10 2.80 -11.15
CA LEU A 320 -7.69 1.93 -10.12
C LEU A 320 -9.03 2.51 -9.66
N PRO A 321 -10.03 1.67 -9.36
CA PRO A 321 -11.33 2.11 -8.84
C PRO A 321 -11.18 3.01 -7.60
N THR A 322 -11.34 4.31 -7.78
CA THR A 322 -11.18 5.30 -6.69
C THR A 322 -12.38 5.37 -5.76
N GLY A 323 -13.56 4.95 -6.24
CA GLY A 323 -14.79 4.88 -5.44
C GLY A 323 -14.63 3.95 -4.24
N GLU A 324 -13.87 2.87 -4.40
CA GLU A 324 -13.48 1.99 -3.29
C GLU A 324 -12.29 2.56 -2.53
N ALA A 325 -11.28 3.16 -3.19
CA ALA A 325 -10.12 3.73 -2.49
C ALA A 325 -10.50 4.82 -1.46
N ARG A 326 -11.35 5.79 -1.83
CA ARG A 326 -11.85 6.82 -0.89
C ARG A 326 -12.90 6.28 0.09
N GLY A 327 -13.61 5.21 -0.28
CA GLY A 327 -14.70 4.61 0.51
C GLY A 327 -14.26 3.47 1.42
N THR A 328 -13.03 2.97 1.29
CA THR A 328 -12.48 1.87 2.10
C THR A 328 -11.09 2.16 2.68
N HIS A 329 -10.43 3.23 2.23
CA HIS A 329 -9.00 3.52 2.43
C HIS A 329 -8.07 2.38 2.00
N ALA A 330 -8.55 1.46 1.16
CA ALA A 330 -7.75 0.45 0.50
C ALA A 330 -7.48 0.92 -0.95
N PRO A 331 -6.31 1.51 -1.24
CA PRO A 331 -6.07 2.15 -2.52
C PRO A 331 -5.88 1.16 -3.69
N VAL A 332 -5.72 -0.12 -3.38
CA VAL A 332 -5.79 -1.22 -4.35
C VAL A 332 -7.00 -2.06 -3.96
N PRO A 333 -8.02 -2.20 -4.85
CA PRO A 333 -9.12 -3.11 -4.59
C PRO A 333 -8.57 -4.48 -4.24
N ALA A 334 -9.14 -5.10 -3.21
CA ALA A 334 -9.06 -6.53 -3.06
C ALA A 334 -9.39 -7.15 -4.43
N PRO A 335 -8.55 -8.04 -5.00
CA PRO A 335 -8.82 -8.67 -6.29
C PRO A 335 -10.28 -9.12 -6.38
N ALA A 336 -10.91 -9.07 -7.56
CA ALA A 336 -12.28 -9.54 -7.72
C ALA A 336 -12.46 -10.99 -7.24
N ALA A 337 -11.39 -11.79 -7.25
CA ALA A 337 -11.31 -13.13 -6.65
C ALA A 337 -11.49 -13.15 -5.11
N LEU A 338 -11.15 -12.07 -4.41
CA LEU A 338 -11.40 -11.87 -2.98
C LEU A 338 -12.83 -11.41 -2.68
N ALA A 339 -13.58 -10.94 -3.67
CA ALA A 339 -14.94 -10.45 -3.44
C ALA A 339 -15.87 -11.56 -2.93
N VAL A 340 -15.67 -12.82 -3.32
CA VAL A 340 -16.38 -13.98 -2.73
C VAL A 340 -15.59 -15.29 -2.97
N GLY A 341 -14.80 -15.73 -2.00
CA GLY A 341 -14.72 -17.18 -1.71
C GLY A 341 -13.73 -18.08 -2.46
N ALA A 342 -12.80 -17.59 -3.29
CA ALA A 342 -11.93 -18.49 -4.05
C ALA A 342 -10.68 -18.97 -3.28
N GLU A 343 -9.94 -18.10 -2.61
CA GLU A 343 -8.58 -18.43 -2.13
C GLU A 343 -8.43 -18.31 -0.61
N ARG A 344 -7.91 -19.37 0.00
CA ARG A 344 -7.69 -19.44 1.45
C ARG A 344 -6.33 -18.88 1.86
N CYS A 345 -6.33 -18.06 2.90
CA CYS A 345 -5.16 -17.68 3.68
C CYS A 345 -4.82 -18.70 4.78
N ALA A 346 -5.85 -19.35 5.35
CA ALA A 346 -5.71 -20.20 6.52
C ALA A 346 -5.59 -21.68 6.13
N TYR A 347 -4.43 -22.24 6.47
CA TYR A 347 -4.14 -23.67 6.31
C TYR A 347 -3.90 -24.30 7.68
N PRO A 348 -4.41 -25.53 7.95
CA PRO A 348 -4.11 -26.24 9.18
C PRO A 348 -2.60 -26.36 9.42
N GLY A 349 -2.14 -25.91 10.59
CA GLY A 349 -0.72 -25.93 10.95
C GLY A 349 0.13 -24.82 10.30
N GLY A 350 -0.48 -23.90 9.56
CA GLY A 350 0.20 -22.73 9.01
C GLY A 350 0.31 -21.56 10.01
N MET A 351 0.83 -20.43 9.52
CA MET A 351 0.94 -19.18 10.27
C MET A 351 -0.44 -18.65 10.71
N CYS A 352 -1.47 -18.87 9.91
CA CYS A 352 -2.82 -18.38 10.18
C CYS A 352 -3.61 -19.36 11.05
N ASN A 353 -3.34 -19.33 12.36
CA ASN A 353 -4.03 -20.15 13.35
C ASN A 353 -4.74 -19.25 14.37
N PRO A 354 -5.97 -18.79 14.07
CA PRO A 354 -6.69 -17.89 14.98
C PRO A 354 -7.16 -18.63 16.22
N SER A 355 -6.93 -18.01 17.37
CA SER A 355 -7.42 -18.44 18.67
C SER A 355 -8.61 -17.56 19.08
N PRO A 356 -9.80 -18.15 19.29
CA PRO A 356 -10.97 -17.40 19.75
C PRO A 356 -10.71 -16.60 21.03
N MET A 357 -9.86 -17.11 21.94
CA MET A 357 -9.59 -16.43 23.20
C MET A 357 -8.65 -15.23 23.06
N SER A 358 -7.63 -15.34 22.20
CA SER A 358 -6.58 -14.31 22.10
C SER A 358 -6.77 -13.32 20.96
N GLY A 359 -7.72 -13.56 20.06
CA GLY A 359 -7.97 -12.68 18.93
C GLY A 359 -6.93 -12.74 17.81
N GLY A 360 -5.93 -13.63 17.88
CA GLY A 360 -4.97 -13.88 16.80
C GLY A 360 -4.54 -15.36 16.77
N MET A 361 -3.85 -15.85 15.74
CA MET A 361 -3.38 -15.14 14.54
C MET A 361 -4.36 -15.35 13.37
N TYR A 362 -5.28 -14.40 13.15
CA TYR A 362 -6.04 -14.36 11.90
C TYR A 362 -5.11 -13.90 10.77
N CYS A 363 -5.56 -14.03 9.52
CA CYS A 363 -4.87 -13.54 8.35
C CYS A 363 -5.83 -12.81 7.43
N SER A 364 -5.32 -11.80 6.75
CA SER A 364 -6.08 -11.03 5.79
C SER A 364 -5.20 -10.64 4.61
N ARG A 365 -5.84 -10.47 3.45
CA ARG A 365 -5.24 -9.93 2.22
C ARG A 365 -5.53 -8.44 2.00
N ALA A 366 -6.09 -7.76 3.01
CA ALA A 366 -6.44 -6.35 2.92
C ALA A 366 -5.24 -5.44 2.56
N TRP A 367 -4.02 -5.88 2.88
CA TRP A 367 -2.81 -5.12 2.64
C TRP A 367 -2.09 -5.62 1.39
N ALA A 368 -2.33 -4.92 0.28
CA ALA A 368 -1.71 -5.19 -1.01
C ALA A 368 -1.87 -6.64 -1.52
N GLY A 369 -2.92 -7.36 -1.09
CA GLY A 369 -3.19 -8.74 -1.50
C GLY A 369 -2.35 -9.81 -0.79
N VAL A 370 -1.40 -9.42 0.07
CA VAL A 370 -0.50 -10.34 0.78
C VAL A 370 -1.23 -10.98 1.95
N CYS A 371 -1.14 -12.30 2.10
CA CYS A 371 -1.72 -12.99 3.24
C CYS A 371 -0.89 -12.71 4.51
N GLN A 372 -1.33 -11.75 5.32
CA GLN A 372 -0.59 -11.31 6.50
C GLN A 372 -1.36 -11.59 7.80
N PRO A 373 -0.66 -12.06 8.86
CA PRO A 373 -1.22 -12.11 10.19
C PRO A 373 -1.78 -10.77 10.67
N CYS A 374 -2.92 -10.84 11.33
CA CYS A 374 -3.57 -9.74 12.01
C CYS A 374 -4.27 -10.25 13.28
N TRP A 375 -4.71 -9.32 14.13
CA TRP A 375 -5.43 -9.65 15.34
C TRP A 375 -6.66 -8.79 15.58
N VAL A 376 -7.62 -9.34 16.33
CA VAL A 376 -8.83 -8.70 16.82
C VAL A 376 -8.57 -8.17 18.23
N PRO A 377 -8.77 -6.87 18.50
CA PRO A 377 -8.53 -6.29 19.82
C PRO A 377 -9.66 -6.60 20.79
N GLY A 378 -9.39 -6.47 22.10
CA GLY A 378 -10.41 -6.59 23.15
C GLY A 378 -10.93 -8.00 23.41
N THR A 379 -10.19 -9.03 23.01
CA THR A 379 -10.50 -10.43 23.30
C THR A 379 -10.23 -10.81 24.76
N GLU A 380 -10.78 -11.93 25.21
CA GLU A 380 -10.64 -12.45 26.59
C GLU A 380 -9.18 -12.51 27.06
N LEU A 381 -8.27 -12.90 26.17
CA LEU A 381 -6.84 -12.86 26.37
C LEU A 381 -6.22 -11.82 25.44
N ALA A 382 -5.29 -11.04 25.94
CA ALA A 382 -4.54 -10.10 25.12
C ALA A 382 -3.63 -10.85 24.14
N TYR A 383 -3.65 -10.42 22.88
CA TYR A 383 -2.75 -10.96 21.86
C TYR A 383 -1.31 -10.49 22.11
N PRO A 384 -0.30 -11.40 22.16
CA PRO A 384 1.06 -11.03 22.55
C PRO A 384 1.82 -10.18 21.52
N ALA A 385 1.47 -10.26 20.22
CA ALA A 385 2.14 -9.51 19.15
C ALA A 385 1.34 -8.28 18.73
N ALA A 386 1.18 -7.32 19.64
CA ALA A 386 0.40 -6.10 19.43
C ALA A 386 0.98 -5.16 18.34
N ASP A 387 2.20 -5.40 17.88
CA ASP A 387 2.81 -4.69 16.77
C ASP A 387 2.21 -5.10 15.41
N GLN A 388 1.64 -6.31 15.31
CA GLN A 388 0.89 -6.76 14.12
C GLN A 388 -0.32 -5.84 13.83
N PRO A 389 -0.73 -5.71 12.56
CA PRO A 389 -1.88 -4.90 12.19
C PRO A 389 -3.18 -5.45 12.80
N LEU A 390 -4.13 -4.55 13.06
CA LEU A 390 -5.47 -4.93 13.47
C LEU A 390 -6.21 -5.50 12.25
N CYS A 391 -7.00 -6.55 12.44
CA CYS A 391 -7.75 -7.14 11.33
C CYS A 391 -8.81 -6.17 10.78
N PRO A 392 -9.16 -6.25 9.48
CA PRO A 392 -10.37 -5.63 8.96
C PRO A 392 -11.62 -6.09 9.69
N TYR A 393 -12.62 -5.22 9.85
CA TYR A 393 -13.86 -5.53 10.57
C TYR A 393 -14.60 -6.76 10.02
N ASP A 394 -14.45 -7.03 8.72
CA ASP A 394 -15.04 -8.16 8.02
C ASP A 394 -14.15 -9.40 7.92
N VAL A 395 -13.07 -9.50 8.72
CA VAL A 395 -12.16 -10.67 8.70
C VAL A 395 -12.90 -11.98 8.93
N LEU A 396 -13.85 -12.06 9.88
CA LEU A 396 -14.67 -13.26 10.12
C LEU A 396 -15.61 -13.57 8.95
N GLY A 397 -15.74 -12.62 8.03
CA GLY A 397 -16.44 -12.76 6.77
C GLY A 397 -15.62 -13.44 5.66
N ALA A 398 -14.31 -13.61 5.85
CA ALA A 398 -13.46 -14.25 4.84
C ALA A 398 -13.74 -15.75 4.73
N VAL A 399 -13.42 -16.33 3.56
CA VAL A 399 -13.59 -17.77 3.28
C VAL A 399 -12.85 -18.66 4.28
N ASP A 400 -11.76 -18.16 4.83
CA ASP A 400 -10.91 -18.82 5.83
C ASP A 400 -11.59 -19.06 7.17
N TYR A 401 -12.57 -18.22 7.50
CA TYR A 401 -13.19 -18.17 8.82
C TYR A 401 -14.70 -18.43 8.76
N ARG A 402 -15.17 -18.96 7.63
CA ARG A 402 -16.55 -19.38 7.41
C ARG A 402 -16.64 -20.88 7.15
N GLY A 403 -17.73 -21.49 7.59
CA GLY A 403 -18.09 -22.87 7.28
C GLY A 403 -17.68 -23.91 8.35
N PRO A 404 -17.96 -25.20 8.10
CA PRO A 404 -17.68 -26.27 9.04
C PRO A 404 -16.17 -26.39 9.33
N GLY A 405 -15.79 -26.36 10.60
CA GLY A 405 -14.39 -26.43 11.02
C GLY A 405 -13.67 -25.08 11.04
N ALA A 406 -14.33 -23.99 10.64
CA ALA A 406 -13.82 -22.66 10.89
C ALA A 406 -13.66 -22.44 12.42
N PRO A 407 -12.61 -21.72 12.83
CA PRO A 407 -12.46 -21.29 14.22
C PRO A 407 -13.69 -20.47 14.61
N GLY A 408 -14.21 -20.72 15.81
CA GLY A 408 -15.34 -19.94 16.32
C GLY A 408 -15.03 -18.44 16.36
N PRO A 409 -16.06 -17.58 16.44
CA PRO A 409 -15.85 -16.15 16.64
C PRO A 409 -15.00 -15.89 17.90
N PRO A 410 -14.23 -14.80 17.94
CA PRO A 410 -13.43 -14.46 19.11
C PRO A 410 -14.32 -14.23 20.34
N GLY A 411 -13.86 -14.71 21.49
CA GLY A 411 -14.43 -14.40 22.80
C GLY A 411 -14.00 -12.99 23.19
N CYS A 412 -14.97 -12.09 23.38
CA CYS A 412 -14.71 -10.70 23.74
C CYS A 412 -14.65 -10.53 25.26
N ALA A 413 -13.63 -9.83 25.76
CA ALA A 413 -13.53 -9.48 27.17
C ALA A 413 -14.63 -8.51 27.63
N SER A 414 -15.21 -7.78 26.69
CA SER A 414 -16.20 -6.73 26.91
C SER A 414 -17.13 -6.62 25.71
N SER A 415 -18.37 -6.20 25.96
CA SER A 415 -19.35 -5.85 24.92
C SER A 415 -19.31 -4.37 24.53
N ARG A 416 -18.36 -3.60 25.06
CA ARG A 416 -18.20 -2.17 24.74
C ARG A 416 -17.54 -2.00 23.37
N PRO A 417 -18.14 -1.21 22.47
CA PRO A 417 -17.56 -0.91 21.16
C PRO A 417 -16.15 -0.33 21.19
N ARG A 418 -15.81 0.50 22.18
CA ARG A 418 -14.46 1.10 22.29
C ARG A 418 -13.35 0.06 22.49
N ASP A 419 -13.69 -1.13 23.00
CA ASP A 419 -12.74 -2.23 23.19
C ASP A 419 -12.52 -3.03 21.89
N GLY A 420 -13.31 -2.76 20.85
CA GLY A 420 -13.09 -3.25 19.49
C GLY A 420 -13.64 -4.65 19.18
N CYS A 421 -13.46 -5.64 20.06
CA CYS A 421 -13.78 -7.05 19.76
C CYS A 421 -15.21 -7.24 19.23
N CYS A 422 -16.21 -6.67 19.90
CA CYS A 422 -17.61 -6.90 19.53
C CYS A 422 -17.95 -6.33 18.14
N LEU A 423 -17.16 -5.38 17.62
CA LEU A 423 -17.38 -4.79 16.29
C LEU A 423 -17.09 -5.77 15.15
N TYR A 424 -16.36 -6.86 15.40
CA TYR A 424 -16.09 -7.93 14.42
C TYR A 424 -17.21 -8.98 14.37
N LEU A 425 -18.03 -9.02 15.40
CA LEU A 425 -19.07 -10.02 15.56
C LEU A 425 -20.38 -9.57 14.90
N SER A 426 -21.35 -10.49 14.84
CA SER A 426 -22.72 -10.20 14.42
C SER A 426 -23.30 -8.98 15.15
N PRO A 427 -24.10 -8.12 14.50
CA PRO A 427 -24.78 -6.97 15.10
C PRO A 427 -25.52 -7.28 16.42
N SER A 428 -25.92 -8.54 16.63
CA SER A 428 -26.63 -9.01 17.83
C SER A 428 -25.76 -9.19 19.07
N THR A 429 -24.43 -9.09 18.97
CA THR A 429 -23.50 -9.30 20.10
C THR A 429 -22.90 -7.99 20.62
N CYS A 430 -22.69 -7.04 19.72
CA CYS A 430 -22.34 -5.66 20.05
C CYS A 430 -23.67 -4.87 20.09
N VAL A 431 -24.51 -5.13 21.10
CA VAL A 431 -25.84 -4.51 21.17
C VAL A 431 -25.79 -3.19 21.94
N PRO A 432 -26.42 -2.11 21.44
CA PRO A 432 -27.18 -2.02 20.17
C PRO A 432 -26.33 -1.50 18.98
N ALA A 433 -25.00 -1.44 19.11
CA ALA A 433 -24.07 -0.69 18.28
C ALA A 433 -24.32 -0.61 16.76
N GLN A 434 -24.30 -1.73 16.03
CA GLN A 434 -24.20 -1.67 14.57
C GLN A 434 -25.51 -1.24 13.87
N THR A 435 -26.66 -1.59 14.43
CA THR A 435 -27.99 -1.21 13.88
C THR A 435 -28.57 0.04 14.54
N THR A 436 -27.94 0.56 15.59
CA THR A 436 -28.43 1.78 16.27
C THR A 436 -28.51 2.94 15.27
N PRO A 437 -29.68 3.59 15.10
CA PRO A 437 -29.78 4.79 14.29
C PRO A 437 -28.71 5.81 14.70
N LEU A 438 -28.10 6.49 13.73
CA LEU A 438 -27.00 7.42 13.99
C LEU A 438 -27.36 8.47 15.06
N ALA A 439 -28.60 8.94 15.09
CA ALA A 439 -29.12 9.91 16.07
C ALA A 439 -29.14 9.39 17.52
N LEU A 440 -29.03 8.09 17.74
CA LEU A 440 -29.07 7.45 19.07
C LEU A 440 -27.69 6.96 19.53
N LEU A 441 -26.63 7.13 18.72
CA LEU A 441 -25.28 6.80 19.16
C LEU A 441 -24.84 7.70 20.32
N PRO A 442 -24.23 7.15 21.39
CA PRO A 442 -23.68 7.95 22.48
C PRO A 442 -22.53 8.84 21.96
N LEU A 443 -22.33 10.02 22.55
CA LEU A 443 -21.30 10.98 22.11
C LEU A 443 -19.99 10.77 22.89
N ASP A 444 -19.56 9.51 22.96
CA ASP A 444 -18.33 9.04 23.62
C ASP A 444 -17.54 8.08 22.72
N ASP A 445 -16.50 7.45 23.24
CA ASP A 445 -15.67 6.53 22.45
C ASP A 445 -16.44 5.29 21.95
N ASP A 446 -17.52 4.88 22.62
CA ASP A 446 -18.33 3.77 22.12
C ASP A 446 -19.07 4.19 20.86
N GLY A 447 -19.73 5.35 20.86
CA GLY A 447 -20.40 5.86 19.67
C GLY A 447 -19.44 6.18 18.53
N TYR A 448 -18.24 6.68 18.85
CA TYR A 448 -17.18 6.90 17.87
C TYR A 448 -16.73 5.59 17.22
N ALA A 449 -16.44 4.56 18.02
CA ALA A 449 -16.01 3.26 17.51
C ALA A 449 -17.08 2.60 16.63
N ILE A 450 -18.37 2.77 16.97
CA ILE A 450 -19.50 2.34 16.15
C ILE A 450 -19.55 3.10 14.83
N ALA A 451 -19.45 4.43 14.87
CA ALA A 451 -19.48 5.26 13.67
C ALA A 451 -18.33 4.87 12.73
N ALA A 452 -17.13 4.63 13.29
CA ALA A 452 -15.95 4.20 12.54
C ALA A 452 -16.14 2.81 11.91
N SER A 453 -16.72 1.85 12.63
CA SER A 453 -16.92 0.49 12.11
C SER A 453 -17.90 0.41 10.95
N ARG A 454 -18.70 1.46 10.72
CA ARG A 454 -19.60 1.55 9.55
C ARG A 454 -18.89 1.92 8.26
N ARG A 455 -17.60 2.29 8.32
CA ARG A 455 -16.74 2.57 7.16
C ARG A 455 -17.40 3.53 6.17
N SER A 456 -17.94 4.62 6.69
CA SER A 456 -18.71 5.57 5.90
C SER A 456 -18.40 6.99 6.35
N THR A 457 -17.80 7.76 5.44
CA THR A 457 -17.51 9.18 5.65
C THR A 457 -18.77 9.96 6.00
N THR A 458 -19.89 9.68 5.32
CA THR A 458 -21.17 10.35 5.60
C THR A 458 -21.67 10.06 7.02
N VAL A 459 -21.60 8.80 7.48
CA VAL A 459 -21.98 8.42 8.86
C VAL A 459 -21.06 9.11 9.87
N MET A 460 -19.74 9.06 9.64
CA MET A 460 -18.77 9.64 10.56
C MET A 460 -18.89 11.16 10.62
N ALA A 461 -19.08 11.85 9.48
CA ALA A 461 -19.27 13.30 9.44
C ALA A 461 -20.54 13.71 10.20
N ALA A 462 -21.63 12.97 10.02
CA ALA A 462 -22.87 13.22 10.75
C ALA A 462 -22.74 12.90 12.26
N PHE A 463 -21.96 11.88 12.65
CA PHE A 463 -21.60 11.64 14.06
C PHE A 463 -20.81 12.81 14.65
N LEU A 464 -19.73 13.25 13.98
CA LEU A 464 -18.90 14.37 14.45
C LEU A 464 -19.66 15.69 14.48
N THR A 465 -20.60 15.90 13.56
CA THR A 465 -21.51 17.06 13.61
C THR A 465 -22.37 17.04 14.87
N ARG A 466 -22.90 15.87 15.27
CA ARG A 466 -23.62 15.73 16.55
C ARG A 466 -22.71 15.99 17.74
N VAL A 467 -21.47 15.50 17.71
CA VAL A 467 -20.47 15.80 18.76
C VAL A 467 -20.27 17.32 18.88
N ALA A 468 -20.06 18.03 17.77
CA ALA A 468 -19.93 19.48 17.77
C ALA A 468 -21.15 20.18 18.40
N VAL A 469 -22.36 19.83 17.95
CA VAL A 469 -23.60 20.52 18.35
C VAL A 469 -24.07 20.12 19.74
N GLU A 470 -24.24 18.84 20.00
CA GLU A 470 -24.88 18.31 21.21
C GLU A 470 -23.91 18.22 22.39
N LYS A 471 -22.64 17.84 22.15
CA LYS A 471 -21.64 17.66 23.22
C LYS A 471 -20.84 18.94 23.48
N LEU A 472 -20.40 19.63 22.42
CA LEU A 472 -19.55 20.81 22.57
C LEU A 472 -20.32 22.14 22.56
N GLY A 473 -21.59 22.13 22.13
CA GLY A 473 -22.39 23.36 22.01
C GLY A 473 -21.88 24.32 20.93
N LEU A 474 -21.23 23.79 19.89
CA LEU A 474 -20.63 24.53 18.79
C LEU A 474 -21.28 24.13 17.46
N HIS A 475 -21.11 24.95 16.42
CA HIS A 475 -21.52 24.58 15.06
C HIS A 475 -20.31 24.34 14.17
N VAL A 476 -20.49 23.52 13.14
CA VAL A 476 -19.48 23.25 12.12
C VAL A 476 -19.50 24.39 11.10
N ALA A 477 -18.45 25.20 11.05
CA ALA A 477 -18.33 26.34 10.15
C ALA A 477 -17.95 25.92 8.72
N ASP A 478 -17.25 24.79 8.57
CA ASP A 478 -16.84 24.23 7.27
C ASP A 478 -17.19 22.74 7.20
N ALA A 479 -18.32 22.44 6.55
CA ALA A 479 -18.81 21.07 6.40
C ALA A 479 -17.91 20.23 5.47
N ALA A 480 -17.28 20.83 4.47
CA ALA A 480 -16.42 20.11 3.54
C ALA A 480 -15.11 19.68 4.22
N ALA A 481 -14.52 20.57 5.03
CA ALA A 481 -13.34 20.23 5.83
C ALA A 481 -13.68 19.18 6.91
N LEU A 482 -14.89 19.21 7.49
CA LEU A 482 -15.31 18.16 8.42
C LEU A 482 -15.49 16.81 7.71
N GLU A 483 -16.06 16.79 6.52
CA GLU A 483 -16.19 15.56 5.72
C GLU A 483 -14.81 14.97 5.41
N GLU A 484 -13.84 15.82 5.11
CA GLU A 484 -12.45 15.40 4.93
C GLU A 484 -11.89 14.76 6.22
N ILE A 485 -12.01 15.41 7.38
CA ILE A 485 -11.60 14.82 8.67
C ILE A 485 -12.31 13.49 8.90
N ALA A 486 -13.62 13.45 8.72
CA ALA A 486 -14.45 12.27 8.94
C ALA A 486 -14.03 11.08 8.09
N SER A 487 -13.55 11.29 6.86
CA SER A 487 -13.00 10.21 6.04
C SER A 487 -11.83 9.53 6.77
N TRP A 488 -10.91 10.30 7.35
CA TRP A 488 -9.72 9.78 8.01
C TRP A 488 -9.93 9.19 9.41
N GLU A 489 -11.13 9.34 10.00
CA GLU A 489 -11.44 8.78 11.32
C GLU A 489 -11.91 7.30 11.27
N TRP A 490 -12.04 6.71 10.07
CA TRP A 490 -12.34 5.29 9.90
C TRP A 490 -11.37 4.60 8.91
N GLY A 491 -11.43 3.26 8.84
CA GLY A 491 -10.60 2.46 7.95
C GLY A 491 -11.17 1.05 7.76
N ALA A 492 -10.44 0.16 7.08
CA ALA A 492 -10.87 -1.22 6.88
C ALA A 492 -11.07 -1.98 8.22
N GLY A 493 -10.28 -1.63 9.24
CA GLY A 493 -10.40 -2.08 10.62
C GLY A 493 -10.26 -0.89 11.60
N PRO A 494 -10.24 -1.15 12.92
CA PRO A 494 -9.95 -0.13 13.91
C PRO A 494 -8.55 0.45 13.71
N ARG A 495 -8.41 1.77 13.88
CA ARG A 495 -7.10 2.44 13.83
C ARG A 495 -6.48 2.48 15.22
N LYS A 496 -5.21 2.08 15.35
CA LYS A 496 -4.51 2.04 16.64
C LYS A 496 -4.46 3.43 17.28
N GLY A 497 -4.85 3.54 18.55
CA GLY A 497 -4.78 4.78 19.33
C GLY A 497 -5.76 5.88 18.94
N ARG A 498 -6.72 5.62 18.03
CA ARG A 498 -7.77 6.58 17.68
C ARG A 498 -8.94 6.50 18.64
N ALA A 499 -9.38 7.66 19.12
CA ALA A 499 -10.47 7.86 20.06
C ALA A 499 -11.19 9.17 19.75
N LEU A 500 -12.37 9.39 20.36
CA LEU A 500 -13.18 10.58 20.07
C LEU A 500 -12.42 11.89 20.35
N GLN A 501 -11.61 11.92 21.40
CA GLN A 501 -10.82 13.10 21.77
C GLN A 501 -9.84 13.54 20.66
N ALA A 502 -9.26 12.59 19.92
CA ALA A 502 -8.37 12.91 18.81
C ALA A 502 -9.14 13.55 17.65
N ALA A 503 -10.34 13.05 17.34
CA ALA A 503 -11.23 13.63 16.34
C ALA A 503 -11.74 15.02 16.75
N GLU A 504 -12.09 15.21 18.03
CA GLU A 504 -12.46 16.53 18.60
C GLU A 504 -11.32 17.55 18.43
N SER A 505 -10.08 17.13 18.68
CA SER A 505 -8.90 17.98 18.50
C SER A 505 -8.67 18.34 17.02
N ALA A 506 -8.90 17.38 16.11
CA ALA A 506 -8.77 17.62 14.67
C ALA A 506 -9.83 18.58 14.13
N MET A 507 -11.07 18.50 14.63
CA MET A 507 -12.17 19.34 14.16
C MET A 507 -12.22 20.73 14.80
N ALA A 508 -11.52 20.96 15.92
CA ALA A 508 -11.54 22.23 16.66
C ALA A 508 -11.35 23.50 15.80
N PRO A 509 -10.46 23.54 14.77
CA PRO A 509 -10.32 24.71 13.89
C PRO A 509 -11.53 25.00 13.01
N LEU A 510 -12.44 24.03 12.86
CA LEU A 510 -13.65 24.10 12.02
C LEU A 510 -14.89 24.47 12.83
N LEU A 511 -14.78 24.60 14.16
CA LEU A 511 -15.91 24.86 15.04
C LEU A 511 -16.03 26.35 15.33
N ALA A 512 -17.27 26.84 15.38
CA ALA A 512 -17.57 28.21 15.76
C ALA A 512 -18.67 28.27 16.82
N PRO A 513 -18.69 29.32 17.69
CA PRO A 513 -19.77 29.53 18.63
C PRO A 513 -21.11 29.64 17.88
N PRO A 514 -22.22 29.13 18.42
CA PRO A 514 -23.51 29.24 17.76
C PRO A 514 -23.78 30.71 17.48
N THR A 515 -23.99 31.04 16.20
CA THR A 515 -24.39 32.39 15.80
C THR A 515 -25.63 32.71 16.60
N SER A 516 -25.52 33.67 17.53
CA SER A 516 -26.68 34.15 18.26
C SER A 516 -27.59 34.78 17.22
N THR A 517 -28.53 33.99 16.70
CA THR A 517 -29.57 34.48 15.82
C THR A 517 -30.25 35.56 16.63
N MET A 518 -29.94 36.82 16.35
CA MET A 518 -30.70 37.93 16.89
C MET A 518 -32.12 37.66 16.42
N THR A 519 -32.95 37.21 17.35
CA THR A 519 -34.38 37.01 17.16
C THR A 519 -34.92 38.37 16.75
N THR A 520 -34.91 38.62 15.46
CA THR A 520 -35.49 39.82 14.89
C THR A 520 -36.97 39.56 15.06
N SER A 521 -37.58 40.17 16.07
CA SER A 521 -39.03 40.17 16.24
C SER A 521 -39.63 40.82 15.01
N SER A 522 -39.84 40.04 13.96
CA SER A 522 -40.55 40.45 12.77
C SER A 522 -42.03 40.50 13.15
N THR A 523 -42.51 41.72 13.41
CA THR A 523 -43.92 42.06 13.50
C THR A 523 -44.60 41.61 12.21
N VAL A 524 -45.44 40.59 12.31
CA VAL A 524 -46.20 40.02 11.19
C VAL A 524 -47.16 41.11 10.68
N THR A 525 -46.85 41.71 9.53
CA THR A 525 -47.84 42.44 8.73
C THR A 525 -48.33 41.51 7.64
N THR A 526 -49.57 41.06 7.79
CA THR A 526 -50.27 40.17 6.87
C THR A 526 -50.52 40.89 5.54
N ALA A 527 -49.75 40.56 4.51
CA ALA A 527 -50.05 40.95 3.14
C ALA A 527 -50.32 39.69 2.31
N ALA A 528 -51.58 39.51 1.92
CA ALA A 528 -52.01 38.51 0.97
C ALA A 528 -51.35 38.78 -0.39
N THR A 529 -50.70 37.77 -0.98
CA THR A 529 -50.25 37.84 -2.38
C THR A 529 -50.55 36.52 -3.07
N THR A 530 -51.18 36.68 -4.23
CA THR A 530 -51.75 35.70 -5.14
C THR A 530 -50.70 34.89 -5.91
N THR A 531 -51.04 33.62 -6.10
CA THR A 531 -50.30 32.59 -6.82
C THR A 531 -50.25 32.87 -8.32
N SER A 532 -49.07 32.77 -8.94
CA SER A 532 -48.91 32.63 -10.40
C SER A 532 -47.96 31.48 -10.71
N THR A 533 -48.48 30.52 -11.47
CA THR A 533 -47.85 29.25 -11.84
C THR A 533 -47.03 29.44 -13.11
N ALA A 534 -45.72 29.16 -13.07
CA ALA A 534 -44.90 29.05 -14.28
C ALA A 534 -44.10 27.74 -14.26
N LYS A 535 -44.26 27.00 -15.36
CA LYS A 535 -43.77 25.65 -15.64
C LYS A 535 -42.42 25.73 -16.36
N PRO A 536 -41.35 25.02 -15.94
CA PRO A 536 -40.14 24.91 -16.75
C PRO A 536 -40.24 23.75 -17.75
N SER A 537 -39.85 24.06 -18.99
CA SER A 537 -39.72 23.16 -20.13
C SER A 537 -38.42 22.36 -20.05
N LEU A 538 -38.52 21.05 -20.28
CA LEU A 538 -37.42 20.12 -20.55
C LEU A 538 -36.83 20.42 -21.94
N ALA A 539 -35.51 20.43 -22.08
CA ALA A 539 -34.84 20.32 -23.38
C ALA A 539 -33.61 19.42 -23.27
N ASP A 540 -33.63 18.39 -24.10
CA ASP A 540 -32.60 17.38 -24.33
C ASP A 540 -31.29 17.96 -24.87
N ALA A 541 -30.17 17.35 -24.46
CA ALA A 541 -28.90 17.45 -25.17
C ALA A 541 -28.25 16.06 -25.24
N THR A 542 -28.60 15.31 -26.29
CA THR A 542 -27.90 14.09 -26.71
C THR A 542 -26.60 14.49 -27.40
N THR A 543 -25.45 14.15 -26.81
CA THR A 543 -24.13 14.32 -27.45
C THR A 543 -23.59 12.97 -27.88
N THR A 544 -23.48 12.78 -29.19
CA THR A 544 -22.93 11.62 -29.87
C THR A 544 -21.40 11.68 -29.85
N MET A 545 -20.72 10.73 -29.20
CA MET A 545 -19.27 10.55 -29.33
C MET A 545 -18.94 9.76 -30.60
N ARG A 546 -18.10 10.34 -31.45
CA ARG A 546 -17.51 9.73 -32.63
C ARG A 546 -16.15 9.13 -32.23
N VAL A 547 -15.97 7.84 -32.49
CA VAL A 547 -14.70 7.12 -32.41
C VAL A 547 -13.94 7.41 -33.69
N GLU A 548 -12.73 7.95 -33.60
CA GLU A 548 -11.78 8.06 -34.72
C GLU A 548 -10.46 7.37 -34.38
N GLU A 549 -9.92 6.76 -35.43
CA GLU A 549 -8.97 5.67 -35.46
C GLU A 549 -7.50 6.11 -35.31
N SER A 550 -6.67 5.17 -34.83
CA SER A 550 -5.20 5.21 -34.83
C SER A 550 -4.59 5.56 -36.18
N PRO A 551 -3.35 6.09 -36.17
CA PRO A 551 -2.37 5.68 -37.16
C PRO A 551 -1.03 5.21 -36.54
N THR A 552 -0.72 3.96 -36.89
CA THR A 552 0.54 3.46 -37.47
C THR A 552 1.89 4.04 -37.05
N MET A 553 2.71 3.13 -36.50
CA MET A 553 4.15 3.22 -36.23
C MET A 553 5.00 3.61 -37.46
N ILE A 554 6.06 4.39 -37.20
CA ILE A 554 7.22 4.56 -38.09
C ILE A 554 8.49 4.17 -37.29
N PRO A 555 9.41 3.36 -37.85
CA PRO A 555 10.57 2.85 -37.12
C PRO A 555 11.71 3.88 -37.07
N SER A 556 12.20 4.19 -35.87
CA SER A 556 13.39 5.02 -35.67
C SER A 556 14.62 4.16 -35.32
N ARG A 557 15.70 4.42 -36.07
CA ARG A 557 16.99 3.73 -36.05
C ARG A 557 17.74 3.97 -34.74
N CYS A 558 18.23 2.90 -34.12
CA CYS A 558 19.21 2.96 -33.02
C CYS A 558 20.59 3.41 -33.54
N MET A 559 21.15 4.47 -32.95
CA MET A 559 22.59 4.71 -32.93
C MET A 559 23.14 4.30 -31.56
N ALA A 560 24.10 3.36 -31.57
CA ALA A 560 24.88 2.99 -30.41
C ALA A 560 25.98 4.04 -30.15
N ARG A 561 26.09 4.51 -28.92
CA ARG A 561 27.34 5.07 -28.39
C ARG A 561 27.61 4.53 -26.99
N SER A 562 28.76 3.88 -26.90
CA SER A 562 29.42 3.32 -25.73
C SER A 562 30.09 4.42 -24.89
N GLY A 563 30.02 4.27 -23.58
CA GLY A 563 30.75 5.09 -22.61
C GLY A 563 30.76 4.41 -21.25
N LEU A 564 31.72 3.49 -21.05
CA LEU A 564 32.02 2.86 -19.78
C LEU A 564 32.76 3.87 -18.87
N ALA A 565 32.22 4.12 -17.69
CA ALA A 565 32.96 4.71 -16.57
C ALA A 565 32.93 3.72 -15.40
N THR A 566 34.06 3.09 -15.14
CA THR A 566 34.29 2.15 -14.04
C THR A 566 34.45 2.94 -12.75
N PHE A 567 33.52 2.82 -11.80
CA PHE A 567 33.70 3.31 -10.44
C PHE A 567 34.18 2.17 -9.54
N ALA A 568 35.42 2.26 -9.08
CA ALA A 568 35.99 1.38 -8.07
C ALA A 568 35.51 1.83 -6.67
N CYS A 569 34.78 0.97 -5.97
CA CYS A 569 34.38 1.19 -4.59
C CYS A 569 35.49 0.69 -3.66
N ALA A 570 36.13 1.60 -2.90
CA ALA A 570 37.12 1.25 -1.90
C ALA A 570 36.43 0.78 -0.61
N LEU A 571 36.62 -0.50 -0.27
CA LEU A 571 36.23 -1.09 1.00
C LEU A 571 37.28 -0.74 2.08
N THR A 572 36.93 0.12 3.03
CA THR A 572 37.63 0.23 4.31
C THR A 572 36.93 -0.63 5.35
N ALA A 573 37.58 -1.73 5.74
CA ALA A 573 37.16 -2.58 6.84
C ALA A 573 37.48 -1.91 8.19
N GLY A 574 36.45 -1.62 8.98
CA GLY A 574 36.56 -1.23 10.39
C GLY A 574 36.27 -2.43 11.29
N LEU A 575 37.30 -2.89 12.02
CA LEU A 575 37.18 -3.85 13.11
C LEU A 575 36.31 -3.25 14.23
N VAL A 576 35.26 -3.97 14.65
CA VAL A 576 34.56 -3.70 15.92
C VAL A 576 34.71 -4.92 16.82
N THR A 577 35.47 -4.73 17.90
CA THR A 577 35.66 -5.67 18.99
C THR A 577 34.44 -5.64 19.90
N ALA A 578 33.77 -6.77 20.07
CA ALA A 578 32.68 -6.93 21.02
C ALA A 578 33.23 -7.04 22.46
N VAL A 579 32.66 -6.27 23.39
CA VAL A 579 32.77 -6.49 24.83
C VAL A 579 31.39 -6.83 25.36
N ALA A 580 31.28 -8.02 25.94
CA ALA A 580 30.08 -8.58 26.54
C ALA A 580 29.73 -7.88 27.86
N ARG A 581 28.43 -7.67 28.08
CA ARG A 581 27.73 -7.85 29.35
C ARG A 581 26.27 -8.19 29.10
#